data_AF-A0A0P0DMA3-F1
#
_entry.id   AF-A0A0P0DMA3-F1
#
_cell.length_a   1.000
_cell.length_b   1.000
_cell.length_c   1.000
_cell.angle_alpha   90.00
_cell.angle_beta   90.00
_cell.angle_gamma   90.00
#
_symmetry.space_group_name_H-M   'P 1'
#
loop_
_entity.id
_entity.type
_entity.pdbx_description
1 polymer ?
#
loop_
_entity_poly.entity_id
_entity_poly.type
_entity_poly.pdbx_seq_one_letter_code
_entity_poly.pdbx_strand_id
1 'polypeptide(L)'
;MTGRRLGVLHRADDGLVIGDPGRRHLLLTTETLVYREHTTVVGQYAWDELDVILIEVPTSRFRFSGVVAGLITAIAVALIMESPDIGPDDGTVSITSEGSSARLPLSRHHAGGYWERGVVVTQRLVDRLVTDPASRELLHRPDDLLRSLITAARR
;
A
#
# COMPACT_ATOMS: atom_id res chain seq x y z
N MET A 1 2.94 1.39 17.75
CA MET A 1 3.26 2.78 17.33
C MET A 1 2.43 3.11 16.11
N THR A 2 1.48 4.02 16.19
CA THR A 2 0.65 4.44 15.05
C THR A 2 1.43 5.43 14.20
N GLY A 3 2.25 4.91 13.29
CA GLY A 3 3.00 5.68 12.32
C GLY A 3 2.08 6.50 11.42
N ARG A 4 2.59 7.62 10.90
CA ARG A 4 1.92 8.42 9.89
C ARG A 4 1.71 7.54 8.64
N ARG A 5 0.53 7.63 8.01
CA ARG A 5 0.16 6.83 6.82
C ARG A 5 -0.62 7.63 5.79
N LEU A 6 -0.54 7.20 4.53
CA LEU A 6 -1.37 7.67 3.42
C LEU A 6 -2.06 6.47 2.77
N GLY A 7 -3.27 6.13 3.22
CA GLY A 7 -4.02 5.00 2.67
C GLY A 7 -3.24 3.69 2.80
N VAL A 8 -2.80 3.15 1.66
CA VAL A 8 -2.00 1.91 1.55
C VAL A 8 -0.53 2.09 1.92
N LEU A 9 -0.03 3.33 1.97
CA LEU A 9 1.39 3.65 2.12
C LEU A 9 1.75 4.05 3.57
N HIS A 10 2.81 3.44 4.10
CA HIS A 10 3.29 3.60 5.47
C HIS A 10 4.79 3.86 5.52
N ARG A 11 5.23 4.49 6.60
CA ARG A 11 6.64 4.64 6.92
C ARG A 11 7.16 3.37 7.60
N ALA A 12 8.30 2.86 7.13
CA ALA A 12 9.13 1.87 7.81
C ALA A 12 10.50 2.49 8.12
N ASP A 13 11.34 1.78 8.88
CA ASP A 13 12.66 2.29 9.24
C ASP A 13 13.60 2.36 8.02
N ASP A 14 13.50 1.39 7.12
CA ASP A 14 14.38 1.28 5.94
C ASP A 14 13.73 1.80 4.63
N GLY A 15 12.61 2.52 4.74
CA GLY A 15 11.92 3.09 3.57
C GLY A 15 10.40 3.22 3.72
N LEU A 16 9.66 2.88 2.67
CA LEU A 16 8.20 2.97 2.62
C LEU A 16 7.56 1.61 2.37
N VAL A 17 6.41 1.34 2.99
CA VAL A 17 5.69 0.07 2.85
C VAL A 17 4.33 0.30 2.20
N ILE A 18 3.98 -0.54 1.22
CA ILE A 18 2.65 -0.64 0.63
C ILE A 18 1.99 -1.94 1.12
N GLY A 19 0.81 -1.83 1.71
CA GLY A 19 0.14 -2.95 2.40
C GLY A 19 0.54 -3.03 3.88
N ASP A 20 0.07 -4.07 4.58
CA ASP A 20 0.23 -4.21 6.04
C ASP A 20 1.62 -4.76 6.44
N PRO A 21 2.48 -3.96 7.11
CA PRO A 21 3.80 -4.40 7.56
C PRO A 21 3.77 -5.64 8.47
N GLY A 22 2.65 -5.87 9.17
CA GLY A 22 2.47 -7.04 10.02
C GLY A 22 2.06 -8.31 9.27
N ARG A 23 1.77 -8.21 7.96
CA ARG A 23 1.28 -9.31 7.10
C ARG A 23 1.97 -9.23 5.73
N ARG A 24 1.24 -9.36 4.63
CA ARG A 24 1.77 -9.33 3.25
C ARG A 24 1.91 -7.88 2.76
N HIS A 25 3.13 -7.48 2.41
CA HIS A 25 3.43 -6.11 2.04
C HIS A 25 4.63 -6.00 1.09
N LEU A 26 4.72 -4.86 0.41
CA LEU A 26 5.85 -4.48 -0.42
C LEU A 26 6.64 -3.36 0.27
N LEU A 27 7.89 -3.62 0.60
CA LEU A 27 8.84 -2.64 1.13
C LEU A 27 9.63 -2.02 -0.02
N LEU A 28 9.56 -0.70 -0.14
CA LEU A 28 10.31 0.12 -1.09
C LEU A 28 11.55 0.66 -0.37
N THR A 29 12.72 0.19 -0.77
CA THR A 29 14.03 0.67 -0.29
C THR A 29 14.75 1.39 -1.41
N THR A 30 15.85 2.08 -1.11
CA THR A 30 16.69 2.71 -2.15
C THR A 30 17.25 1.71 -3.13
N GLU A 31 17.66 0.53 -2.64
CA GLU A 31 18.35 -0.48 -3.43
C GLU A 31 17.39 -1.38 -4.22
N THR A 32 16.31 -1.81 -3.58
CA THR A 32 15.41 -2.84 -4.13
C THR A 32 13.97 -2.69 -3.63
N LEU A 33 13.06 -3.41 -4.27
CA LEU A 33 11.76 -3.71 -3.69
C LEU A 33 11.78 -5.10 -3.07
N VAL A 34 11.22 -5.21 -1.88
CA VAL A 34 11.18 -6.46 -1.13
C VAL A 34 9.73 -6.80 -0.83
N TYR A 35 9.23 -7.88 -1.40
CA TYR A 35 7.95 -8.44 -1.02
C TYR A 35 8.13 -9.36 0.19
N ARG A 36 7.39 -9.05 1.26
CA ARG A 36 7.45 -9.76 2.53
C ARG A 36 6.10 -10.33 2.92
N GLU A 37 6.15 -11.50 3.53
CA GLU A 37 5.03 -12.08 4.27
C GLU A 37 5.41 -12.15 5.75
N HIS A 38 4.81 -11.26 6.55
CA HIS A 38 5.25 -10.97 7.91
C HIS A 38 6.74 -10.55 7.91
N THR A 39 7.62 -11.32 8.55
CA THR A 39 9.06 -11.05 8.61
C THR A 39 9.85 -11.77 7.52
N THR A 40 9.21 -12.63 6.72
CA THR A 40 9.87 -13.46 5.71
C THR A 40 9.95 -12.73 4.38
N VAL A 41 11.16 -12.65 3.81
CA VAL A 41 11.36 -12.17 2.44
C VAL A 41 10.95 -13.27 1.47
N VAL A 42 9.97 -12.99 0.62
CA VAL A 42 9.42 -13.94 -0.37
C VAL A 42 9.81 -13.54 -1.79
N GLY A 43 10.03 -12.26 -2.05
CA GLY A 43 10.52 -11.77 -3.33
C GLY A 43 11.39 -10.53 -3.14
N GLN A 44 12.37 -10.38 -4.02
CA GLN A 44 13.23 -9.20 -4.08
C GLN A 44 13.44 -8.83 -5.54
N TYR A 45 13.25 -7.56 -5.86
CA TYR A 45 13.25 -7.06 -7.23
C TYR A 45 14.19 -5.85 -7.31
N ALA A 46 15.17 -5.92 -8.21
CA ALA A 46 16.07 -4.82 -8.45
C ALA A 46 15.35 -3.73 -9.26
N TRP A 47 15.52 -2.47 -8.91
CA TRP A 47 14.76 -1.39 -9.53
C TRP A 47 15.01 -1.22 -11.04
N ASP A 48 16.20 -1.59 -11.50
CA ASP A 48 16.64 -1.53 -12.89
C ASP A 48 16.04 -2.63 -13.78
N GLU A 49 15.53 -3.71 -13.18
CA GLU A 49 14.84 -4.79 -13.87
C GLU A 49 13.33 -4.54 -14.01
N LEU A 50 12.81 -3.48 -13.37
CA LEU A 50 11.38 -3.21 -13.31
C LEU A 50 10.90 -2.28 -14.41
N ASP A 51 9.87 -2.75 -15.14
CA ASP A 51 9.19 -1.95 -16.15
C ASP A 51 8.00 -1.19 -15.54
N VAL A 52 7.17 -1.90 -14.78
CA VAL A 52 5.89 -1.39 -14.25
C VAL A 52 5.58 -2.05 -12.92
N ILE A 53 5.01 -1.27 -11.99
CA ILE A 53 4.38 -1.79 -10.78
C ILE A 53 2.95 -1.24 -10.72
N LEU A 54 1.95 -2.09 -10.57
CA LEU A 54 0.53 -1.69 -10.48
C LEU A 54 -0.05 -2.07 -9.13
N ILE A 55 -0.62 -1.09 -8.42
CA ILE A 55 -1.29 -1.28 -7.13
C ILE A 55 -2.79 -1.37 -7.36
N GLU A 56 -3.36 -2.54 -7.07
CA GLU A 56 -4.78 -2.82 -7.18
C GLU A 56 -5.35 -3.11 -5.80
N VAL A 57 -6.05 -2.14 -5.22
CA VAL A 57 -6.72 -2.28 -3.93
C VAL A 57 -8.15 -1.77 -4.04
N PRO A 58 -9.10 -2.28 -3.23
CA PRO A 58 -10.42 -1.66 -3.16
C PRO A 58 -10.29 -0.19 -2.79
N THR A 59 -10.94 0.69 -3.54
CA THR A 59 -10.90 2.14 -3.32
C THR A 59 -12.27 2.72 -2.94
N SER A 60 -12.26 3.91 -2.35
CA SER A 60 -13.45 4.70 -2.06
C SER A 60 -13.17 6.18 -2.32
N ARG A 61 -14.18 6.89 -2.82
CA ARG A 61 -14.12 8.36 -2.99
C ARG A 61 -14.14 9.10 -1.65
N PHE A 62 -14.62 8.45 -0.59
CA PHE A 62 -14.70 9.01 0.76
C PHE A 62 -13.42 8.75 1.55
N ARG A 63 -12.81 9.82 2.06
CA ARG A 63 -11.52 9.76 2.77
C ARG A 63 -11.55 8.96 4.08
N PHE A 64 -12.71 8.91 4.74
CA PHE A 64 -12.90 8.25 6.04
C PHE A 64 -13.64 6.92 5.93
N SER A 65 -13.66 6.29 4.75
CA SER A 65 -14.35 5.04 4.47
C SER A 65 -14.05 3.94 5.50
N GLY A 66 -12.81 3.82 5.99
CA GLY A 66 -12.45 2.81 6.99
C GLY A 66 -13.14 3.00 8.36
N VAL A 67 -13.39 4.25 8.76
CA VAL A 67 -14.07 4.56 10.03
C VAL A 67 -15.58 4.35 9.88
N VAL A 68 -16.14 4.77 8.75
CA VAL A 68 -17.57 4.60 8.45
C VAL A 68 -17.92 3.13 8.21
N ALA A 69 -17.06 2.39 7.48
CA ALA A 69 -17.20 0.95 7.28
C ALA A 69 -17.12 0.19 8.61
N GLY A 70 -16.16 0.52 9.48
CA GLY A 70 -16.09 -0.06 10.82
C GLY A 70 -17.36 0.17 11.65
N LEU A 71 -17.96 1.37 11.56
CA LEU A 71 -19.21 1.68 12.27
C LEU A 71 -20.41 0.91 11.69
N ILE A 72 -20.52 0.82 10.36
CA ILE A 72 -21.59 0.05 9.69
C ILE A 72 -21.44 -1.44 9.98
N THR A 73 -20.23 -1.99 9.94
CA THR A 73 -19.96 -3.40 10.29
C THR A 73 -20.28 -3.67 11.75
N ALA A 74 -19.93 -2.77 12.69
CA ALA A 74 -20.27 -2.94 14.10
C ALA A 74 -21.79 -2.95 14.32
N ILE A 75 -22.56 -2.10 13.61
CA ILE A 75 -24.02 -2.09 13.66
C ILE A 75 -24.60 -3.37 13.03
N ALA A 76 -24.07 -3.83 11.90
CA ALA A 76 -24.53 -5.03 11.21
C ALA A 76 -24.25 -6.32 12.01
N VAL A 77 -23.06 -6.44 12.62
CA VAL A 77 -22.69 -7.56 13.50
C VAL A 77 -23.52 -7.55 14.79
N ALA A 78 -23.87 -6.37 15.32
CA ALA A 78 -24.74 -6.27 16.48
C ALA A 78 -26.21 -6.68 16.19
N LEU A 79 -26.64 -6.60 14.92
CA LEU A 79 -28.02 -6.91 14.50
C LEU A 79 -28.21 -8.31 13.93
N ILE A 80 -27.15 -9.00 13.51
CA ILE A 80 -27.20 -10.32 12.87
C ILE A 80 -26.34 -11.29 13.68
N MET A 81 -26.98 -12.20 14.41
CA MET A 81 -26.36 -13.25 15.22
C MET A 81 -25.81 -14.44 14.40
N GLU A 82 -25.53 -14.23 13.12
CA GLU A 82 -24.84 -15.16 12.24
C GLU A 82 -23.72 -14.37 11.56
N SER A 83 -22.52 -14.92 11.52
CA SER A 83 -21.33 -14.26 10.97
C SER A 83 -21.27 -14.48 9.46
N PRO A 84 -21.76 -13.57 8.60
CA PRO A 84 -21.43 -13.65 7.20
C PRO A 84 -19.95 -13.29 7.05
N ASP A 85 -19.23 -14.05 6.23
CA ASP A 85 -17.84 -13.81 5.84
C ASP A 85 -17.77 -12.57 4.92
N ILE A 86 -18.17 -11.41 5.46
CA ILE A 86 -18.12 -10.10 4.81
C ILE A 86 -16.79 -9.46 5.22
N GLY A 87 -15.69 -10.15 4.96
CA GLY A 87 -14.41 -9.49 4.79
C GLY A 87 -14.46 -8.77 3.44
N PRO A 88 -14.08 -7.49 3.33
CA PRO A 88 -13.86 -6.89 2.01
C PRO A 88 -12.75 -7.69 1.27
N ASP A 89 -12.41 -7.42 0.00
CA ASP A 89 -11.33 -8.14 -0.71
C ASP A 89 -9.92 -7.58 -0.43
N ASP A 90 -8.90 -8.44 -0.37
CA ASP A 90 -7.51 -8.02 -0.16
C ASP A 90 -6.99 -7.28 -1.41
N GLY A 91 -5.83 -6.62 -1.28
CA GLY A 91 -5.19 -5.97 -2.41
C GLY A 91 -4.29 -6.91 -3.20
N THR A 92 -3.82 -6.47 -4.35
CA THR A 92 -2.70 -7.06 -5.08
C THR A 92 -1.75 -5.99 -5.58
N VAL A 93 -0.48 -6.34 -5.71
CA VAL A 93 0.50 -5.60 -6.49
C VAL A 93 0.96 -6.47 -7.65
N SER A 94 0.94 -5.93 -8.85
CA SER A 94 1.48 -6.59 -10.03
C SER A 94 2.82 -5.95 -10.37
N ILE A 95 3.88 -6.75 -10.44
CA ILE A 95 5.24 -6.32 -10.77
C ILE A 95 5.58 -6.91 -12.12
N THR A 96 5.95 -6.08 -13.08
CA THR A 96 6.36 -6.50 -14.42
C THR A 96 7.85 -6.19 -14.62
N SER A 97 8.59 -7.19 -15.08
CA SER A 97 10.03 -7.17 -15.31
C SER A 97 10.37 -8.05 -16.50
N GLU A 98 11.14 -7.51 -17.46
CA GLU A 98 11.64 -8.23 -18.64
C GLU A 98 10.56 -9.06 -19.38
N GLY A 99 9.35 -8.52 -19.48
CA GLY A 99 8.22 -9.18 -20.14
C GLY A 99 7.52 -10.28 -19.32
N SER A 100 7.97 -10.54 -18.09
CA SER A 100 7.29 -11.39 -17.11
C SER A 100 6.50 -10.54 -16.12
N SER A 101 5.35 -11.05 -15.64
CA SER A 101 4.54 -10.35 -14.64
C SER A 101 4.23 -11.28 -13.46
N ALA A 102 4.48 -10.78 -12.25
CA ALA A 102 4.17 -11.44 -10.99
C ALA A 102 3.06 -10.67 -10.27
N ARG A 103 1.97 -11.36 -9.92
CA ARG A 103 0.87 -10.80 -9.13
C ARG A 103 1.01 -11.28 -7.68
N LEU A 104 1.29 -10.35 -6.78
CA LEU A 104 1.56 -10.61 -5.37
C LEU A 104 0.41 -10.06 -4.50
N PRO A 105 -0.10 -10.83 -3.53
CA PRO A 105 -1.17 -10.37 -2.66
C PRO A 105 -0.69 -9.31 -1.65
N LEU A 106 -1.50 -8.29 -1.40
CA LEU A 106 -1.27 -7.27 -0.38
C LEU A 106 -2.33 -7.38 0.72
N SER A 107 -1.86 -7.42 1.97
CA SER A 107 -2.75 -7.39 3.13
C SER A 107 -3.21 -5.97 3.41
N ARG A 108 -4.47 -5.82 3.83
CA ARG A 108 -5.03 -4.51 4.18
C ARG A 108 -4.83 -4.15 5.65
N HIS A 109 -5.05 -2.86 5.92
CA HIS A 109 -5.01 -2.30 7.28
C HIS A 109 -6.36 -2.19 7.99
N HIS A 110 -7.48 -2.13 7.25
CA HIS A 110 -8.82 -1.98 7.82
C HIS A 110 -9.89 -2.54 6.89
N ALA A 111 -11.09 -2.77 7.43
CA ALA A 111 -12.27 -3.05 6.63
C ALA A 111 -12.67 -1.80 5.80
N GLY A 112 -12.99 -1.99 4.52
CA GLY A 112 -13.39 -0.92 3.59
C GLY A 112 -12.29 -0.47 2.61
N GLY A 113 -12.68 0.17 1.52
CA GLY A 113 -11.76 0.62 0.47
C GLY A 113 -10.88 1.80 0.89
N TYR A 114 -9.66 1.86 0.38
CA TYR A 114 -8.72 2.96 0.59
C TYR A 114 -9.18 4.24 -0.11
N TRP A 115 -8.83 5.40 0.43
CA TRP A 115 -9.15 6.65 -0.24
C TRP A 115 -8.46 6.73 -1.61
N GLU A 116 -9.26 6.86 -2.67
CA GLU A 116 -8.83 6.79 -4.08
C GLU A 116 -7.65 7.73 -4.37
N ARG A 117 -7.71 8.99 -3.93
CA ARG A 117 -6.60 9.94 -4.12
C ARG A 117 -5.29 9.49 -3.46
N GLY A 118 -5.38 8.83 -2.31
CA GLY A 118 -4.21 8.28 -1.64
C GLY A 118 -3.57 7.16 -2.44
N VAL A 119 -4.37 6.29 -3.05
CA VAL A 119 -3.90 5.22 -3.94
C VAL A 119 -3.28 5.81 -5.20
N VAL A 120 -3.91 6.80 -5.85
CA VAL A 120 -3.35 7.48 -7.03
C VAL A 120 -2.01 8.16 -6.74
N VAL A 121 -1.89 8.85 -5.60
CA VAL A 121 -0.61 9.48 -5.21
C VAL A 121 0.46 8.42 -4.91
N THR A 122 0.07 7.29 -4.32
CA THR A 122 0.99 6.17 -4.09
C THR A 122 1.45 5.55 -5.40
N GLN A 123 0.54 5.31 -6.35
CA GLN A 123 0.86 4.80 -7.68
C GLN A 123 1.84 5.74 -8.40
N ARG A 124 1.58 7.05 -8.40
CA ARG A 124 2.48 8.04 -9.00
C ARG A 124 3.87 8.09 -8.36
N LEU A 125 3.96 7.89 -7.04
CA LEU A 125 5.26 7.76 -6.37
C LEU A 125 6.00 6.55 -6.94
N VAL A 126 5.34 5.39 -7.01
CA VAL A 126 5.97 4.15 -7.49
C VAL A 126 6.39 4.29 -8.96
N ASP A 127 5.53 4.82 -9.82
CA ASP A 127 5.85 5.10 -11.22
C ASP A 127 7.10 5.97 -11.35
N ARG A 128 7.22 6.99 -10.48
CA ARG A 128 8.39 7.87 -10.43
C ARG A 128 9.65 7.15 -9.97
N LEU A 129 9.56 6.28 -8.96
CA LEU A 129 10.69 5.50 -8.46
C LEU A 129 11.21 4.49 -9.51
N VAL A 130 10.30 3.91 -10.30
CA VAL A 130 10.65 3.05 -11.44
C VAL A 130 11.35 3.86 -12.53
N THR A 131 10.74 4.96 -12.97
CA THR A 131 11.19 5.72 -14.15
C THR A 131 12.39 6.63 -13.88
N ASP A 132 12.61 7.08 -12.65
CA ASP A 132 13.70 7.99 -12.28
C ASP A 132 14.53 7.47 -11.11
N PRO A 133 15.71 6.89 -11.38
CA PRO A 133 16.62 6.41 -10.35
C PRO A 133 17.00 7.45 -9.31
N ALA A 134 17.15 8.73 -9.70
CA ALA A 134 17.52 9.79 -8.77
C ALA A 134 16.44 10.04 -7.70
N SER A 135 15.18 9.72 -7.99
CA SER A 135 14.08 9.86 -7.03
C SER A 135 14.11 8.82 -5.91
N ARG A 136 14.86 7.72 -6.07
CA ARG A 136 14.97 6.64 -5.07
C ARG A 136 15.66 7.12 -3.80
N GLU A 137 16.57 8.09 -3.90
CA GLU A 137 17.19 8.79 -2.77
C GLU A 137 16.19 9.38 -1.78
N LEU A 138 14.96 9.69 -2.23
CA LEU A 138 13.91 10.19 -1.34
C LEU A 138 13.48 9.13 -0.31
N LEU A 139 13.70 7.85 -0.57
CA LEU A 139 13.40 6.75 0.35
C LEU A 139 14.33 6.71 1.58
N HIS A 140 15.49 7.39 1.55
CA HIS A 140 16.31 7.62 2.74
C HIS A 140 15.65 8.58 3.75
N ARG A 141 14.63 9.35 3.32
CA ARG A 141 13.88 10.28 4.17
C ARG A 141 12.37 9.95 4.13
N PRO A 142 11.96 8.76 4.57
CA PRO A 142 10.60 8.26 4.37
C PRO A 142 9.54 9.13 5.06
N ASP A 143 9.85 9.72 6.22
CA ASP A 143 8.93 10.59 6.95
C ASP A 143 8.62 11.91 6.22
N ASP A 144 9.63 12.53 5.61
CA ASP A 144 9.49 13.78 4.87
C ASP A 144 8.79 13.55 3.53
N LEU A 145 9.15 12.45 2.85
CA LEU A 145 8.48 12.02 1.63
C LEU A 145 7.00 11.75 1.90
N LEU A 146 6.67 10.96 2.93
CA LEU A 146 5.29 10.65 3.27
C LEU A 146 4.47 11.89 3.64
N ARG A 147 5.08 12.84 4.37
CA ARG A 147 4.43 14.13 4.69
C ARG A 147 4.12 14.94 3.43
N SER A 148 5.04 14.96 2.48
CA SER A 148 4.88 15.67 1.21
C SER A 148 3.76 15.05 0.37
N LEU A 149 3.70 13.72 0.30
CA LEU A 149 2.65 12.98 -0.40
C LEU A 149 1.27 13.19 0.24
N ILE A 150 1.18 13.19 1.57
CA ILE A 150 -0.06 13.50 2.30
C ILE A 150 -0.54 14.92 1.96
N THR A 151 0.39 15.87 1.81
CA THR A 151 0.06 17.25 1.44
C THR A 151 -0.41 17.33 0.00
N ALA A 152 0.27 16.64 -0.92
CA ALA A 152 -0.09 16.57 -2.33
C ALA A 152 -1.49 15.94 -2.53
N ALA A 153 -1.80 14.86 -1.82
CA ALA A 153 -3.10 14.17 -1.93
C ALA A 153 -4.30 15.02 -1.47
N ARG A 154 -4.06 16.05 -0.65
CA ARG A 154 -5.09 16.95 -0.10
C ARG A 154 -5.45 18.12 -1.00
N ARG A 155 -4.57 18.47 -1.94
CA ARG A 155 -4.85 19.49 -2.96
C ARG A 155 -5.79 18.88 -4.01
#